data_AF-A0A7S1N072-F1
#
_entry.id   AF-A0A7S1N072-F1
#
_cell.length_a   1.000
_cell.length_b   1.000
_cell.length_c   1.000
_cell.angle_alpha   90.00
_cell.angle_beta   90.00
_cell.angle_gamma   90.00
#
_symmetry.space_group_name_H-M   'P 1'
#
loop_
_entity.id
_entity.type
_entity.pdbx_description
1 polymer ?
#
loop_
_entity_poly.entity_id
_entity_poly.type
_entity_poly.pdbx_seq_one_letter_code
_entity_poly.pdbx_strand_id
1 'polypeptide(L)'
;RPRAPPAFESPCRIRSLVVNGYDVTGWMDRPTYCVFDTGTTGMLVSRRLWEKTLFRTGVQQCALELPTADGRGTIVEASTRSCRKDCLLVGTPIDVQWRPPASEIGPEGPPSYDVIFLGLAFLSSRQFMAVDLDKSLLSLGPYRDLDLNPPTAV
;
A
#
# COMPACT_ATOMS: atom_id res chain seq x y z
N ARG A 1 -7.76 -13.34 -20.64
CA ARG A 1 -7.87 -12.07 -19.89
C ARG A 1 -7.87 -12.44 -18.42
N PRO A 2 -6.85 -12.09 -17.60
CA PRO A 2 -6.94 -12.37 -16.17
C PRO A 2 -8.17 -11.62 -15.62
N ARG A 3 -9.03 -12.35 -14.88
CA ARG A 3 -10.35 -11.94 -14.39
C ARG A 3 -10.38 -11.79 -12.86
N ALA A 4 -9.24 -11.66 -12.21
CA ALA A 4 -9.18 -11.47 -10.76
C ALA A 4 -8.88 -10.00 -10.44
N PRO A 5 -9.64 -9.33 -9.55
CA PRO A 5 -9.21 -8.08 -8.96
C PRO A 5 -7.85 -8.26 -8.25
N PRO A 6 -7.05 -7.20 -8.05
CA PRO A 6 -5.79 -7.29 -7.34
C PRO A 6 -6.00 -8.05 -6.02
N ALA A 7 -5.22 -9.13 -5.83
CA ALA A 7 -5.40 -10.04 -4.71
C ALA A 7 -5.18 -9.29 -3.39
N PHE A 8 -6.24 -9.13 -2.61
CA PHE A 8 -6.24 -8.52 -1.27
C PHE A 8 -5.63 -9.45 -0.21
N GLU A 9 -4.68 -10.29 -0.58
CA GLU A 9 -4.16 -11.36 0.28
C GLU A 9 -3.20 -10.84 1.35
N SER A 10 -2.74 -9.58 1.26
CA SER A 10 -1.86 -8.96 2.24
C SER A 10 -2.05 -7.44 2.36
N PRO A 11 -3.21 -6.95 2.84
CA PRO A 11 -3.42 -5.53 3.06
C PRO A 11 -2.66 -5.08 4.32
N CYS A 12 -1.83 -4.03 4.19
CA CYS A 12 -1.14 -3.43 5.34
C CYS A 12 -1.87 -2.15 5.76
N ARG A 13 -2.22 -2.02 7.04
CA ARG A 13 -2.83 -0.78 7.55
C ARG A 13 -1.80 0.35 7.52
N ILE A 14 -2.15 1.47 6.91
CA ILE A 14 -1.29 2.66 6.86
C ILE A 14 -1.36 3.39 8.20
N ARG A 15 -0.19 3.73 8.77
CA ARG A 15 -0.06 4.55 9.99
C ARG A 15 -0.07 6.03 9.68
N SER A 16 0.71 6.45 8.69
CA SER A 16 0.80 7.83 8.25
C SER A 16 0.89 7.92 6.73
N LEU A 17 0.40 9.02 6.18
CA LEU A 17 0.34 9.29 4.74
C LEU A 17 0.81 10.70 4.43
N VAL A 18 1.81 10.82 3.57
CA VAL A 18 2.32 12.08 3.05
C VAL A 18 2.09 12.14 1.56
N VAL A 19 1.46 13.22 1.09
CA VAL A 19 1.21 13.48 -0.34
C VAL A 19 1.80 14.84 -0.69
N ASN A 20 2.64 14.88 -1.73
CA ASN A 20 3.33 16.08 -2.18
C ASN A 20 4.17 16.79 -1.08
N GLY A 21 4.61 16.05 -0.06
CA GLY A 21 5.40 16.59 1.06
C GLY A 21 4.55 17.12 2.23
N TYR A 22 3.22 17.02 2.14
CA TYR A 22 2.30 17.39 3.20
C TYR A 22 1.75 16.13 3.88
N ASP A 23 1.80 16.11 5.20
CA ASP A 23 1.14 15.08 6.01
C ASP A 23 -0.39 15.25 5.90
N VAL A 24 -1.05 14.24 5.35
CA VAL A 24 -2.51 14.17 5.20
C VAL A 24 -3.14 13.11 6.12
N THR A 25 -2.38 12.58 7.08
CA THR A 25 -2.82 11.52 7.99
C THR A 25 -4.09 11.92 8.75
N GLY A 26 -4.15 13.17 9.24
CA GLY A 26 -5.33 13.69 9.95
C GLY A 26 -6.58 13.80 9.07
N TRP A 27 -6.48 13.64 7.75
CA TRP A 27 -7.60 13.72 6.82
C TRP A 27 -8.20 12.32 6.56
N MET A 28 -7.48 11.26 6.95
CA MET A 28 -7.90 9.85 6.94
C MET A 28 -8.82 9.58 8.14
N ASP A 29 -10.13 9.74 7.94
CA ASP A 29 -11.17 9.54 8.98
C ASP A 29 -11.72 8.11 9.01
N ARG A 30 -11.09 7.19 8.28
CA ARG A 30 -11.40 5.76 8.31
C ARG A 30 -10.14 4.94 8.11
N PRO A 31 -10.13 3.67 8.52
CA PRO A 31 -9.02 2.77 8.26
C PRO A 31 -8.63 2.81 6.79
N THR A 32 -7.35 3.05 6.51
CA THR A 32 -6.81 3.03 5.15
C THR A 32 -5.76 1.96 5.07
N TYR A 33 -5.84 1.14 4.04
CA TYR A 33 -4.92 0.03 3.81
C TYR A 33 -4.15 0.28 2.52
N CYS A 34 -2.93 -0.25 2.45
CA CYS A 34 -2.25 -0.42 1.17
C CYS A 34 -2.24 -1.89 0.75
N VAL A 35 -2.29 -2.12 -0.55
CA VAL A 35 -2.10 -3.43 -1.17
C VAL A 35 -0.97 -3.28 -2.19
N PHE A 36 0.04 -4.13 -2.13
CA PHE A 36 1.09 -4.14 -3.15
C PHE A 36 0.55 -4.82 -4.41
N ASP A 37 0.57 -4.10 -5.54
CA ASP A 37 -0.01 -4.55 -6.80
C ASP A 37 1.03 -4.41 -7.92
N THR A 38 1.71 -5.50 -8.23
CA THR A 38 2.70 -5.55 -9.31
C THR A 38 2.10 -5.32 -10.70
N GLY A 39 0.77 -5.41 -10.86
CA GLY A 39 0.06 -5.10 -12.11
C GLY A 39 -0.18 -3.61 -12.32
N THR A 40 0.00 -2.79 -11.29
CA THR A 40 -0.13 -1.33 -11.34
C THR A 40 1.24 -0.68 -11.48
N THR A 41 1.39 0.32 -12.36
CA THR A 41 2.66 1.04 -12.52
C THR A 41 2.87 2.09 -11.42
N GLY A 42 1.85 2.90 -11.12
CA GLY A 42 1.91 4.00 -10.15
C GLY A 42 1.17 3.65 -8.86
N MET A 43 -0.01 4.23 -8.66
CA MET A 43 -0.95 3.81 -7.63
C MET A 43 -2.40 3.96 -8.04
N LEU A 44 -3.26 3.12 -7.49
CA LEU A 44 -4.71 3.30 -7.55
C LEU A 44 -5.19 3.67 -6.15
N VAL A 45 -6.02 4.70 -6.04
CA VAL A 45 -6.48 5.23 -4.75
C VAL A 45 -7.99 5.14 -4.69
N SER A 46 -8.56 4.71 -3.57
CA SER A 46 -10.01 4.83 -3.35
C SER A 46 -10.50 6.25 -3.67
N ARG A 47 -11.52 6.36 -4.52
CA ARG A 47 -12.03 7.65 -5.01
C ARG A 47 -12.34 8.63 -3.88
N ARG A 48 -12.92 8.16 -2.78
CA ARG A 48 -13.21 9.02 -1.64
C ARG A 48 -11.93 9.58 -0.98
N LEU A 49 -10.92 8.75 -0.72
CA LEU A 49 -9.63 9.23 -0.20
C LEU A 49 -9.00 10.22 -1.18
N TRP A 50 -9.11 9.93 -2.48
CA TRP A 50 -8.62 10.81 -3.54
C TRP A 50 -9.24 12.21 -3.45
N GLU A 51 -10.57 12.29 -3.43
CA GLU A 51 -11.30 13.57 -3.40
C GLU A 51 -11.11 14.35 -2.09
N LYS A 52 -10.92 13.63 -0.98
CA LYS A 52 -10.78 14.23 0.35
C LYS A 52 -9.37 14.74 0.64
N THR A 53 -8.36 14.23 -0.06
CA THR A 53 -6.94 14.52 0.22
C THR A 53 -6.25 15.26 -0.92
N LEU A 54 -4.96 15.53 -0.76
CA LEU A 54 -4.15 16.17 -1.79
C LEU A 54 -3.89 15.30 -3.02
N PHE A 55 -4.32 14.04 -3.04
CA PHE A 55 -4.26 13.22 -4.25
C PHE A 55 -4.96 13.88 -5.44
N ARG A 56 -6.10 14.57 -5.21
CA ARG A 56 -6.87 15.26 -6.26
C ARG A 56 -6.11 16.35 -7.01
N THR A 57 -5.03 16.88 -6.43
CA THR A 57 -4.22 17.94 -7.06
C THR A 57 -3.10 17.37 -7.93
N GLY A 58 -3.03 16.05 -8.05
CA GLY A 58 -1.95 15.33 -8.72
C GLY A 58 -0.88 14.87 -7.72
N VAL A 59 -0.10 13.85 -8.09
CA VAL A 59 0.89 13.24 -7.19
C VAL A 59 2.29 13.33 -7.78
N GLN A 60 3.13 14.15 -7.15
CA GLN A 60 4.55 14.27 -7.47
C GLN A 60 5.43 13.44 -6.54
N GLN A 61 5.01 13.28 -5.29
CA GLN A 61 5.64 12.43 -4.29
C GLN A 61 4.58 11.89 -3.34
N CYS A 62 4.76 10.67 -2.87
CA CYS A 62 3.88 10.03 -1.91
C CYS A 62 4.71 9.09 -1.03
N ALA A 63 4.48 9.15 0.27
CA ALA A 63 5.10 8.26 1.24
C ALA A 63 4.06 7.74 2.22
N LEU A 64 4.18 6.47 2.57
CA LEU A 64 3.30 5.77 3.50
C LEU A 64 4.17 5.10 4.57
N GLU A 65 3.76 5.22 5.82
CA GLU A 65 4.35 4.43 6.90
C GLU A 65 3.49 3.20 7.19
N LEU A 66 4.13 2.03 7.20
CA LEU A 66 3.51 0.74 7.46
C LEU A 66 4.07 0.13 8.74
N PRO A 67 3.24 -0.54 9.57
CA PRO A 67 3.72 -1.32 10.71
C PRO A 67 4.55 -2.52 10.24
N THR A 68 5.66 -2.80 10.92
CA THR A 68 6.45 -4.03 10.76
C THR A 68 6.13 -5.03 11.88
N ALA A 69 6.48 -6.31 11.68
CA ALA A 69 6.20 -7.39 12.62
C ALA A 69 6.84 -7.19 14.01
N ASP A 70 7.97 -6.49 14.06
CA ASP A 70 8.67 -6.11 15.30
C ASP A 70 8.08 -4.84 15.97
N GLY A 71 6.94 -4.35 15.48
CA GLY A 71 6.25 -3.18 16.00
C GLY A 71 6.78 -1.84 15.50
N ARG A 72 7.94 -1.80 14.84
CA ARG A 72 8.50 -0.58 14.23
C ARG A 72 7.69 -0.14 13.00
N GLY A 73 8.12 0.93 12.36
CA GLY A 73 7.54 1.44 11.12
C GLY A 73 8.53 1.29 9.97
N THR A 74 8.03 1.02 8.77
CA THR A 74 8.79 1.13 7.53
C THR A 74 8.12 2.13 6.61
N ILE A 75 8.93 2.93 5.91
CA ILE A 75 8.43 3.90 4.93
C ILE A 75 8.52 3.27 3.54
N VAL A 76 7.42 3.36 2.80
CA VAL A 76 7.35 3.05 1.37
C VAL A 76 7.01 4.34 0.66
N GLU A 77 7.86 4.75 -0.28
CA GLU A 77 7.72 6.04 -0.95
C GLU A 77 8.04 5.96 -2.43
N ALA A 78 7.46 6.89 -3.18
CA ALA A 78 7.74 7.10 -4.58
C ALA A 78 7.65 8.60 -4.91
N SER A 79 8.46 9.05 -5.87
CA SER A 79 8.38 10.39 -6.44
C SER A 79 8.61 10.34 -7.93
N THR A 80 8.17 11.37 -8.65
CA THR A 80 8.50 11.56 -10.07
C THR A 80 10.01 11.68 -10.32
N ARG A 81 10.80 11.99 -9.28
CA ARG A 81 12.27 12.04 -9.36
C ARG A 81 12.93 10.68 -9.20
N SER A 82 12.37 9.81 -8.35
CA SER A 82 12.88 8.45 -8.10
C SER A 82 12.35 7.46 -9.14
N CYS A 83 11.19 7.72 -9.72
CA CYS A 83 10.66 6.93 -10.83
C CYS A 83 11.36 7.30 -12.14
N ARG A 84 12.45 6.60 -12.46
CA ARG A 84 13.22 6.81 -13.70
C ARG A 84 13.20 5.56 -14.56
N LYS A 85 13.21 5.75 -15.88
CA LYS A 85 13.23 4.71 -16.91
C LYS A 85 11.95 3.88 -16.95
N ASP A 86 11.82 2.90 -16.06
CA ASP A 86 10.90 1.78 -16.21
C ASP A 86 9.68 1.87 -15.28
N CYS A 87 9.54 2.97 -14.55
CA CYS A 87 8.39 3.23 -13.69
C CYS A 87 7.89 4.67 -13.83
N LEU A 88 6.57 4.83 -13.66
CA LEU A 88 5.87 6.11 -13.77
C LEU A 88 4.95 6.29 -12.56
N LEU A 89 5.16 7.38 -11.81
CA LEU A 89 4.27 7.75 -10.72
C LEU A 89 3.02 8.43 -11.27
N VAL A 90 1.98 7.64 -11.54
CA VAL A 90 0.63 8.14 -11.81
C VAL A 90 -0.30 7.66 -10.72
N GLY A 91 -1.03 8.59 -10.11
CA GLY A 91 -2.16 8.27 -9.25
C GLY A 91 -3.45 8.24 -10.06
N THR A 92 -4.31 7.24 -9.84
CA THR A 92 -5.64 7.18 -10.46
C THR A 92 -6.70 6.85 -9.41
N PRO A 93 -7.81 7.61 -9.33
CA PRO A 93 -8.91 7.26 -8.45
C PRO A 93 -9.66 6.04 -8.99
N ILE A 94 -10.03 5.13 -8.09
CA ILE A 94 -10.84 3.95 -8.41
C ILE A 94 -11.98 3.77 -7.42
N ASP A 95 -13.06 3.17 -7.89
CA ASP A 95 -14.15 2.71 -7.03
C ASP A 95 -13.84 1.28 -6.58
N VAL A 96 -13.43 1.15 -5.32
CA VAL A 96 -13.10 -0.15 -4.72
C VAL A 96 -14.40 -0.84 -4.33
N GLN A 97 -14.83 -1.80 -5.14
CA GLN A 97 -15.98 -2.66 -4.84
C GLN A 97 -15.59 -3.86 -3.97
N TRP A 98 -14.73 -3.66 -2.96
CA TRP A 98 -14.40 -4.74 -2.04
C TRP A 98 -15.54 -4.90 -1.02
N ARG A 99 -16.03 -6.13 -0.88
CA ARG A 99 -17.01 -6.52 0.13
C ARG A 99 -16.27 -7.47 1.07
N PRO A 100 -15.96 -7.07 2.31
CA PRO A 100 -15.33 -7.97 3.26
C PRO A 100 -16.27 -9.15 3.57
N PRO A 101 -15.73 -10.27 4.09
CA PRO A 101 -16.53 -11.41 4.51
C PRO A 101 -17.63 -10.99 5.48
N ALA A 102 -18.83 -11.58 5.38
CA ALA A 102 -19.97 -11.22 6.22
C ALA A 102 -19.69 -11.35 7.74
N SER A 103 -18.75 -12.22 8.13
CA SER A 103 -18.27 -12.36 9.50
C SER A 103 -17.54 -11.13 10.04
N GLU A 104 -17.05 -10.25 9.17
CA GLU A 104 -16.38 -8.98 9.47
C GLU A 104 -17.31 -7.78 9.28
N ILE A 105 -18.52 -8.02 8.75
CA ILE A 105 -19.56 -7.03 8.59
C ILE A 105 -20.37 -7.03 9.88
N GLY A 106 -20.11 -6.04 10.74
CA GLY A 106 -20.95 -5.78 11.90
C GLY A 106 -22.38 -5.42 11.49
N PRO A 107 -23.32 -5.31 12.46
CA PRO A 107 -24.73 -5.02 12.18
C PRO A 107 -24.97 -3.70 11.43
N GLU A 108 -23.97 -2.80 11.37
CA GLU A 108 -24.05 -1.49 10.71
C GLU A 108 -23.68 -1.49 9.22
N GLY A 109 -23.40 -2.66 8.63
CA GLY A 109 -23.07 -2.79 7.20
C GLY A 109 -21.57 -2.90 6.93
N PRO A 110 -21.15 -2.87 5.65
CA PRO A 110 -19.77 -3.20 5.29
C PRO A 110 -18.79 -2.22 5.94
N PRO A 111 -17.66 -2.72 6.49
CA PRO A 111 -16.51 -1.92 6.90
C PRO A 111 -16.22 -0.82 5.90
N SER A 112 -16.27 0.42 6.37
CA SER A 112 -15.87 1.58 5.58
C SER A 112 -14.37 1.78 5.71
N TYR A 113 -13.62 1.40 4.68
CA TYR A 113 -12.18 1.64 4.59
C TYR A 113 -11.82 2.32 3.27
N ASP A 114 -10.62 2.85 3.21
CA ASP A 114 -9.95 3.25 1.98
C ASP A 114 -8.82 2.27 1.65
N VAL A 115 -8.50 2.13 0.37
CA VAL A 115 -7.40 1.31 -0.11
C VAL A 115 -6.54 2.11 -1.09
N ILE A 116 -5.23 1.93 -0.97
CA ILE A 116 -4.24 2.39 -1.94
C ILE A 116 -3.53 1.16 -2.50
N PHE A 117 -3.69 0.90 -3.80
CA PHE A 117 -2.88 -0.09 -4.50
C PHE A 117 -1.55 0.53 -4.86
N LEU A 118 -0.46 0.02 -4.29
CA LEU A 118 0.90 0.49 -4.51
C LEU A 118 1.55 -0.32 -5.63
N GLY A 119 1.81 0.36 -6.74
CA GLY A 119 2.40 -0.22 -7.93
C GLY A 119 3.92 -0.26 -7.93
N LEU A 120 4.46 -0.64 -9.09
CA LEU A 120 5.89 -0.76 -9.35
C LEU A 120 6.71 0.48 -8.96
N ALA A 121 6.15 1.68 -9.08
CA ALA A 121 6.77 2.94 -8.65
C ALA A 121 7.22 2.89 -7.18
N PHE A 122 6.38 2.34 -6.29
CA PHE A 122 6.66 2.21 -4.86
C PHE A 122 7.54 1.01 -4.54
N LEU A 123 7.42 -0.06 -5.32
CA LEU A 123 8.24 -1.27 -5.14
C LEU A 123 9.71 -1.01 -5.54
N SER A 124 9.91 -0.23 -6.59
CA SER A 124 11.25 0.09 -7.10
C SER A 124 12.13 0.84 -6.10
N SER A 125 11.54 1.61 -5.16
CA SER A 125 12.30 2.34 -4.15
C SER A 125 12.88 1.44 -3.05
N ARG A 126 12.33 0.22 -2.88
CA ARG A 126 12.77 -0.74 -1.87
C ARG A 126 13.76 -1.78 -2.39
N GLN A 127 14.10 -1.74 -3.69
CA GLN A 127 15.02 -2.63 -4.41
C GLN A 127 14.58 -4.10 -4.50
N PHE A 128 13.95 -4.67 -3.47
CA PHE A 128 13.47 -6.04 -3.47
C PHE A 128 12.18 -6.20 -2.64
N MET A 129 11.32 -7.12 -3.09
CA MET A 129 10.09 -7.54 -2.44
C MET A 129 9.98 -9.07 -2.51
N ALA A 130 9.63 -9.69 -1.39
CA ALA A 130 9.22 -11.10 -1.34
C ALA A 130 7.89 -11.25 -0.63
N VAL A 131 7.04 -12.13 -1.16
CA VAL A 131 5.78 -12.54 -0.54
C VAL A 131 5.89 -14.04 -0.25
N ASP A 132 5.84 -14.39 1.03
CA ASP A 132 5.73 -15.77 1.50
C ASP A 132 4.27 -16.00 1.90
N LEU A 133 3.51 -16.66 1.01
CA LEU A 133 2.08 -16.90 1.20
C LEU A 133 1.81 -17.89 2.34
N ASP A 134 2.68 -18.88 2.52
CA ASP A 134 2.54 -19.89 3.58
C ASP A 134 2.69 -19.27 4.97
N LYS A 135 3.54 -18.25 5.10
CA LYS A 135 3.74 -17.49 6.34
C LYS A 135 2.94 -16.20 6.40
N SER A 136 2.17 -15.86 5.35
CA SER A 136 1.49 -14.57 5.21
C SER A 136 2.42 -13.38 5.48
N LEU A 137 3.65 -13.45 4.97
CA LEU A 137 4.72 -12.49 5.25
C LEU A 137 5.12 -11.74 3.98
N LEU A 138 5.15 -10.40 4.08
CA LEU A 138 5.73 -9.52 3.09
C LEU A 138 7.06 -8.97 3.59
N SER A 139 8.12 -9.11 2.79
CA SER A 139 9.44 -8.54 3.07
C SER A 139 9.80 -7.45 2.06
N LEU A 140 10.30 -6.31 2.55
CA LEU A 140 10.68 -5.14 1.75
C LEU A 140 12.05 -4.59 2.16
N GLY A 141 13.01 -4.57 1.25
CA GLY A 141 14.36 -4.08 1.55
C GLY A 141 15.37 -4.54 0.51
N PRO A 142 16.66 -4.16 0.62
CA PRO A 142 17.69 -4.68 -0.28
C PRO A 142 17.78 -6.20 -0.18
N TYR A 143 18.11 -6.88 -1.29
CA TYR A 143 18.17 -8.35 -1.38
C TYR A 143 19.03 -9.03 -0.28
N ARG A 144 19.93 -8.27 0.35
CA ARG A 144 20.82 -8.75 1.43
C ARG A 144 20.14 -8.93 2.78
N ASP A 145 18.96 -8.34 3.01
CA ASP A 145 18.29 -8.35 4.31
C ASP A 145 17.27 -9.50 4.46
N LEU A 146 17.23 -10.43 3.48
CA LEU A 146 16.50 -11.69 3.64
C LEU A 146 17.40 -12.71 4.34
N ASP A 147 17.58 -12.56 5.65
CA ASP A 147 17.98 -13.70 6.46
C ASP A 147 16.84 -14.73 6.42
N LEU A 148 16.95 -15.69 5.49
CA LEU A 148 16.04 -16.83 5.34
C LEU A 148 16.14 -17.83 6.50
N ASN A 149 16.88 -17.49 7.56
CA ASN A 149 16.99 -18.29 8.77
C ASN A 149 16.20 -17.62 9.90
N PRO A 150 15.10 -18.23 10.37
CA PRO A 150 14.44 -17.74 11.59
C PRO A 150 15.43 -17.80 12.76
N PRO A 151 15.34 -16.90 13.75
CA PRO A 151 16.09 -17.05 14.98
C PRO A 151 15.72 -18.39 15.60
N THR A 152 16.70 -19.28 15.74
CA THR A 152 16.57 -20.44 16.61
C THR A 152 16.26 -19.93 18.01
N ALA A 153 15.07 -20.25 18.49
CA ALA A 153 14.68 -20.02 19.88
C ALA A 153 15.76 -20.61 20.79
N VAL A 154 16.28 -19.79 21.71
CA VAL A 154 17.13 -20.21 22.83
C VAL A 154 16.22 -20.38 24.05
#